data_AF-A0A9D8S8T5-F1
#
_entry.id   AF-A0A9D8S8T5-F1
#
_cell.length_a   1.000
_cell.length_b   1.000
_cell.length_c   1.000
_cell.angle_alpha   90.00
_cell.angle_beta   90.00
_cell.angle_gamma   90.00
#
_symmetry.space_group_name_H-M   'P 1'
#
loop_
_entity.id
_entity.type
_entity.pdbx_description
1 polymer ?
#
loop_
_entity_poly.entity_id
_entity_poly.type
_entity_poly.pdbx_seq_one_letter_code
_entity_poly.pdbx_strand_id
1 'polypeptide(L)' 'MSKYIEGDIECPFYIKEGDSFIACEGVLNKKACNHTFPTDSDKRQYETDFCCVKGGRNCPHYRAVAILYETGKRV' A
#
# COMPACT_ATOMS: atom_id res chain seq x y z
N MET A 1 -9.72 6.12 10.14
CA MET A 1 -8.62 6.94 10.65
C MET A 1 -7.48 6.80 9.67
N SER A 2 -7.21 7.84 8.90
CA SER A 2 -6.10 7.90 7.96
C SER A 2 -4.81 8.28 8.67
N LYS A 3 -3.71 7.59 8.35
CA LYS A 3 -2.37 7.96 8.79
C LYS A 3 -1.77 8.91 7.76
N TYR A 4 -1.28 10.06 8.22
CA TYR A 4 -0.39 10.90 7.43
C TYR A 4 0.99 10.24 7.47
N ILE A 5 1.37 9.58 6.39
CA ILE A 5 2.75 9.12 6.19
C ILE A 5 3.49 10.34 5.62
N GLU A 6 4.61 10.71 6.24
CA GLU A 6 5.35 11.96 6.01
C GLU A 6 5.39 12.36 4.52
N GLY A 7 4.60 13.39 4.16
CA GLY A 7 4.44 13.90 2.80
C GLY A 7 3.19 13.42 2.05
N ASP A 8 2.04 14.07 2.31
CA ASP A 8 0.91 14.32 1.39
C ASP A 8 0.20 13.18 0.63
N ILE A 9 0.28 11.91 1.06
CA ILE A 9 -0.51 10.83 0.41
C ILE A 9 -1.32 10.04 1.44
N GLU A 10 -2.64 10.23 1.42
CA GLU A 10 -3.60 9.38 2.11
C GLU A 10 -3.79 8.09 1.29
N CYS A 11 -3.18 6.98 1.75
CA CYS A 11 -3.36 5.68 1.08
C CYS A 11 -4.76 5.11 1.38
N PRO A 12 -5.62 4.91 0.37
CA PRO A 12 -6.98 4.43 0.58
C PRO A 12 -7.04 2.94 0.99
N PHE A 13 -5.95 2.21 0.81
CA PHE A 13 -5.84 0.80 1.16
C PHE A 13 -5.19 0.58 2.53
N TYR A 14 -4.77 1.63 3.24
CA TYR A 14 -4.10 1.46 4.52
C TYR A 14 -5.08 0.97 5.61
N ILE A 15 -4.70 -0.06 6.38
CA ILE A 15 -5.47 -0.54 7.55
C ILE A 15 -4.73 -0.20 8.84
N LYS A 16 -3.51 -0.71 9.01
CA LYS A 16 -2.68 -0.55 10.22
C LYS A 16 -1.24 -0.96 9.95
N GLU A 17 -0.36 -0.71 10.90
CA GLU A 17 1.03 -1.15 10.86
C GLU A 17 1.57 -1.45 12.27
N GLY A 18 2.76 -2.05 12.32
CA GLY A 18 3.61 -2.13 13.50
C GLY A 18 5.07 -1.92 13.12
N ASP A 19 6.00 -2.24 14.01
CA ASP A 19 7.43 -1.97 13.81
C ASP A 19 8.01 -2.71 12.60
N SER A 20 7.47 -3.89 12.30
CA SER A 20 7.96 -4.78 11.25
C SER A 20 6.87 -5.23 10.28
N PHE A 21 5.73 -4.55 10.23
CA PHE A 21 4.67 -4.89 9.28
C PHE A 21 3.80 -3.72 8.87
N ILE A 22 3.19 -3.83 7.69
CA ILE A 22 2.14 -2.95 7.17
C ILE A 22 0.98 -3.83 6.68
N ALA A 23 -0.23 -3.54 7.11
CA ALA A 23 -1.46 -4.21 6.69
C ALA A 23 -2.29 -3.28 5.81
N CYS A 24 -2.65 -3.76 4.63
CA CYS A 24 -3.46 -3.05 3.63
C CYS A 24 -4.74 -3.83 3.29
N GLU A 25 -5.78 -3.16 2.84
CA GLU A 25 -6.95 -3.80 2.23
C GLU A 25 -6.54 -4.36 0.87
N GLY A 26 -6.69 -5.67 0.70
CA GLY A 26 -6.39 -6.34 -0.55
C GLY A 26 -7.46 -6.07 -1.59
N VAL A 27 -7.00 -5.81 -2.81
CA VAL A 27 -7.82 -5.50 -3.98
C VAL A 27 -8.77 -6.65 -4.35
N LEU A 28 -8.38 -7.91 -4.07
CA LEU A 28 -9.20 -9.10 -4.34
C LEU A 28 -9.96 -9.54 -3.09
N ASN A 29 -11.30 -9.56 -3.18
CA ASN A 29 -12.21 -10.06 -2.15
C ASN A 29 -12.08 -9.39 -0.76
N LYS A 30 -11.58 -8.16 -0.68
CA LYS A 30 -11.39 -7.40 0.58
C LYS A 30 -10.58 -8.14 1.64
N LYS A 31 -9.69 -9.06 1.24
CA LYS A 31 -8.81 -9.76 2.18
C LYS A 31 -7.66 -8.85 2.58
N ALA A 32 -7.26 -8.85 3.85
CA ALA A 32 -6.09 -8.07 4.27
C ALA A 32 -4.81 -8.60 3.60
N CYS A 33 -4.00 -7.70 3.06
CA CYS A 33 -2.65 -7.96 2.59
C CYS A 33 -1.66 -7.50 3.66
N ASN A 34 -0.85 -8.42 4.18
CA ASN A 34 0.14 -8.11 5.20
C ASN A 34 1.54 -8.15 4.56
N HIS A 35 2.23 -7.02 4.61
CA HIS A 35 3.64 -6.89 4.29
C HIS A 35 4.42 -7.00 5.59
N THR A 36 5.26 -8.03 5.72
CA THR A 36 6.13 -8.24 6.88
C THR A 36 7.57 -8.00 6.50
N PHE A 37 8.32 -7.33 7.37
CA PHE A 37 9.68 -6.86 7.13
C PHE A 37 10.62 -7.43 8.20
N PRO A 38 11.85 -7.84 7.85
CA PRO A 38 12.81 -8.32 8.84
C PRO A 38 13.22 -7.23 9.84
N THR A 39 13.27 -5.97 9.42
CA THR A 39 13.66 -4.83 10.24
C THR A 39 12.77 -3.61 9.99
N ASP A 40 12.75 -2.66 10.94
CA ASP A 40 12.09 -1.35 10.76
C ASP A 40 12.71 -0.56 9.59
N SER A 41 14.02 -0.73 9.35
CA SER A 41 14.68 -0.10 8.20
C SER A 41 14.13 -0.61 6.86
N ASP A 42 13.88 -1.92 6.75
CA ASP A 42 13.29 -2.51 5.54
C ASP A 42 11.85 -2.02 5.34
N LYS A 43 11.09 -1.85 6.43
CA LYS A 43 9.75 -1.27 6.39
C LYS A 43 9.81 0.18 5.87
N ARG A 44 10.69 1.03 6.41
CA ARG A 44 10.83 2.43 5.97
C ARG A 44 11.27 2.54 4.52
N GLN A 45 12.16 1.65 4.07
CA GLN A 45 12.56 1.58 2.68
C GLN A 45 11.36 1.22 1.79
N TYR A 46 10.55 0.24 2.20
CA TYR A 46 9.31 -0.11 1.50
C TYR A 46 8.33 1.06 1.43
N GLU A 47 8.11 1.78 2.54
CA GLU A 47 7.25 2.96 2.57
C GLU A 47 7.75 4.01 1.58
N THR A 48 9.05 4.27 1.56
CA THR A 48 9.69 5.23 0.63
C THR A 48 9.46 4.81 -0.82
N ASP A 49 9.74 3.56 -1.17
CA ASP A 49 9.73 3.09 -2.56
C ASP A 49 8.31 2.89 -3.13
N PHE A 50 7.36 2.48 -2.29
CA PHE A 50 6.04 2.03 -2.71
C PHE A 50 4.89 2.90 -2.20
N CYS A 51 4.98 3.46 -1.00
CA CYS A 51 3.89 4.21 -0.38
C CYS A 51 4.00 5.73 -0.61
N CYS A 52 5.19 6.32 -0.39
CA CYS A 52 5.36 7.76 -0.19
C CYS A 52 5.83 8.56 -1.42
N VAL A 53 6.81 8.07 -2.19
CA VAL A 53 7.60 9.01 -3.02
C VAL A 53 6.95 9.41 -4.37
N LYS A 54 5.91 8.69 -4.84
CA LYS A 54 5.29 8.96 -6.17
C LYS A 54 3.76 8.86 -6.18
N GLY A 55 3.08 9.33 -5.15
CA GLY A 55 1.61 9.23 -5.10
C GLY A 55 1.11 7.78 -4.97
N GLY A 56 1.92 6.89 -4.39
CA GLY A 56 1.63 5.46 -4.35
C GLY A 56 1.66 4.75 -5.71
N ARG A 57 2.12 5.37 -6.81
CA ARG A 57 2.10 4.78 -8.16
C ARG A 57 2.88 3.47 -8.29
N ASN A 58 3.92 3.30 -7.46
CA ASN A 58 4.70 2.07 -7.40
C ASN A 58 4.01 0.99 -6.56
N CYS A 59 3.03 1.35 -5.73
CA CYS A 59 2.31 0.40 -4.89
C CYS A 59 1.67 -0.69 -5.75
N PRO A 60 1.87 -1.98 -5.43
CA PRO A 60 1.23 -3.08 -6.14
C PRO A 60 -0.31 -2.96 -6.13
N HIS A 61 -0.89 -2.45 -5.04
CA HIS A 61 -2.34 -2.25 -4.91
C HIS A 61 -2.85 -1.17 -5.88
N TYR A 62 -2.19 0.00 -5.91
CA TYR A 62 -2.53 1.06 -6.85
C TYR A 62 -2.46 0.56 -8.29
N ARG A 63 -1.39 -0.16 -8.66
CA ARG A 63 -1.21 -0.70 -10.01
C ARG A 63 -2.29 -1.73 -10.37
N ALA A 64 -2.65 -2.61 -9.45
CA ALA A 64 -3.71 -3.59 -9.68
C ALA A 64 -5.07 -2.91 -9.91
N VAL A 65 -5.40 -1.89 -9.11
CA VAL A 65 -6.64 -1.12 -9.29
C VAL A 65 -6.61 -0.30 -10.58
N ALA A 66 -5.51 0.38 -10.91
CA ALA A 66 -5.36 1.12 -12.16
C ALA A 66 -5.57 0.22 -13.38
N ILE A 67 -4.96 -0.98 -13.39
CA ILE A 67 -5.13 -1.97 -14.46
C ILE A 67 -6.60 -2.42 -14.57
N LEU A 68 -7.28 -2.69 -13.44
CA LEU A 68 -8.70 -3.04 -13.43
C LEU A 68 -9.56 -1.94 -14.08
N TYR A 69 -9.33 -0.67 -13.70
CA TYR A 69 -10.06 0.47 -14.25
C TYR A 69 -9.77 0.69 -15.73
N GLU A 70 -8.51 0.63 -16.15
CA GLU A 70 -8.09 0.87 -17.54
C GLU A 70 -8.54 -0.26 -18.50
N THR A 71 -8.53 -1.51 -18.04
CA THR A 71 -8.88 -2.67 -18.88
C THR A 71 -10.36 -3.02 -18.87
N GLY A 72 -11.15 -2.46 -17.94
CA GLY A 72 -12.58 -2.77 -17.78
C GLY A 72 -12.88 -4.22 -17.42
N LYS A 73 -11.86 -5.04 -17.15
CA LYS A 73 -12.00 -6.46 -16.80
C LYS A 73 -11.98 -6.61 -15.30
N ARG A 74 -13.09 -7.04 -14.70
CA ARG A 74 -13.10 -7.57 -13.33
C ARG A 74 -12.30 -8.89 -13.32
N VAL A 75 -11.17 -8.94 -12.61
CA VAL A 75 -10.53 -10.21 -12.23
C VAL A 75 -11.25 -10.86 -11.05
#